data_AF-A0AA96QIP9-F1
#
_entry.id   AF-A0AA96QIP9-F1
#
_cell.length_a   1.000
_cell.length_b   1.000
_cell.length_c   1.000
_cell.angle_alpha   90.00
_cell.angle_beta   90.00
_cell.angle_gamma   90.00
#
_symmetry.space_group_name_H-M   'P 1'
#
loop_
_entity.id
_entity.type
_entity.pdbx_description
1 polymer ?
#
loop_
_entity_poly.entity_id
_entity_poly.type
_entity_poly.pdbx_seq_one_letter_code
_entity_poly.pdbx_strand_id
1 'polypeptide(L)'
;MTVNTETAHARLRYGLATAVRADCSAARDPANLTVIRSLTAIRDDAWMDRTIHADVLRGLLVEGAAEAGQRFELVGARVVGVLDLQGLTLPRILSLRRCLLDRVELGHAIAGRLDLSGCHVRDSVAAPDLRAAGQVSLRGMTVEDGINLGSARIDGTADLRDARLRSREPDALILTGARIGGSVRLDGAYIDGVIAAMGVRIDNGLVLNGATVEGRRRPVAESQTSVTPRFGNPAPTTWALLADHAIIGGAVNLSLRPHALERRATWSTNSVRINGGIAFFAATIGGNVVADYAYLRAERGYALTLETATVGGALLLRGATIKGGVRLFSAKVTAAIECDDGAFVGGPLTAAIDAQWCTVDGPVLLRNGFDAEGGVDALRASIGGNLECKGGHFYGRPPAKLSKDDLGKPALNLRDATVNGNVFLTHPFTAKGAVVLRGSDVSGSVNAVGGSFENRGDVALDVAGLHIERELDLTGVTIMGDLDLSHAQVTSFFDDRHSWFRSNVSAGATTAQAETPPAHLKLEGF
;
A
#
# COMPACT_ATOMS: atom_id res chain seq x y z
N MET A 1 -59.95 -12.12 -6.10
CA MET A 1 -60.41 -11.79 -7.46
C MET A 1 -60.63 -10.29 -7.49
N THR A 2 -60.06 -9.50 -8.41
CA THR A 2 -59.36 -9.80 -9.67
C THR A 2 -57.94 -9.20 -9.70
N VAL A 3 -57.04 -9.85 -10.43
CA VAL A 3 -55.71 -9.32 -10.78
C VAL A 3 -55.87 -8.37 -11.97
N ASN A 4 -55.12 -7.26 -12.02
CA ASN A 4 -54.98 -6.46 -13.23
C ASN A 4 -53.51 -6.38 -13.66
N THR A 5 -53.24 -6.93 -14.84
CA THR A 5 -51.92 -7.34 -15.36
C THR A 5 -51.37 -6.41 -16.45
N GLU A 6 -51.98 -5.25 -16.70
CA GLU A 6 -51.85 -4.56 -18.00
C GLU A 6 -50.76 -3.48 -18.14
N THR A 7 -50.14 -2.96 -17.08
CA THR A 7 -49.06 -1.95 -17.21
C THR A 7 -47.64 -2.53 -17.21
N ALA A 8 -47.48 -3.85 -17.05
CA ALA A 8 -46.29 -4.56 -17.52
C ALA A 8 -46.24 -4.68 -19.07
N HIS A 9 -47.35 -4.40 -19.76
CA HIS A 9 -47.56 -4.80 -21.16
C HIS A 9 -47.30 -3.71 -22.22
N ALA A 10 -47.01 -2.46 -21.84
CA ALA A 10 -47.15 -1.33 -22.77
C ALA A 10 -46.05 -1.17 -23.85
N ARG A 11 -44.76 -1.49 -23.58
CA ARG A 11 -43.65 -1.23 -24.52
C ARG A 11 -42.50 -2.27 -24.60
N LEU A 12 -42.74 -3.52 -24.19
CA LEU A 12 -41.88 -4.66 -24.58
C LEU A 12 -42.20 -5.22 -25.99
N ARG A 13 -43.10 -4.56 -26.74
CA ARG A 13 -43.47 -4.90 -28.12
C ARG A 13 -43.16 -3.75 -29.07
N TYR A 14 -41.99 -3.79 -29.70
CA TYR A 14 -41.82 -3.63 -31.15
C TYR A 14 -40.37 -3.96 -31.55
N GLY A 15 -40.20 -4.93 -32.44
CA GLY A 15 -38.91 -5.26 -33.06
C GLY A 15 -38.11 -6.38 -32.37
N LEU A 16 -38.04 -7.54 -33.03
CA LEU A 16 -36.87 -8.41 -32.91
C LEU A 16 -35.65 -7.70 -33.54
N ALA A 17 -34.46 -8.08 -33.09
CA ALA A 17 -33.14 -7.50 -33.38
C ALA A 17 -32.80 -6.20 -32.61
N THR A 18 -31.52 -6.11 -32.21
CA THR A 18 -30.86 -5.06 -31.40
C THR A 18 -31.26 -4.98 -29.91
N ALA A 19 -30.44 -4.29 -29.11
CA ALA A 19 -30.36 -4.45 -27.65
C ALA A 19 -31.61 -3.95 -26.90
N VAL A 20 -32.00 -4.69 -25.85
CA VAL A 20 -33.13 -4.32 -24.98
C VAL A 20 -32.67 -3.25 -24.00
N ARG A 21 -32.98 -1.98 -24.31
CA ARG A 21 -32.75 -0.81 -23.44
C ARG A 21 -34.07 -0.30 -22.86
N ALA A 22 -34.25 -0.48 -21.56
CA ALA A 22 -35.27 0.20 -20.78
C ALA A 22 -34.68 1.48 -20.18
N ASP A 23 -35.03 2.63 -20.77
CA ASP A 23 -34.56 3.95 -20.34
C ASP A 23 -35.66 4.72 -19.61
N CYS A 24 -35.56 4.81 -18.28
CA CYS A 24 -36.55 5.47 -17.43
C CYS A 24 -36.21 6.95 -17.14
N SER A 25 -35.45 7.63 -18.02
CA SER A 25 -34.91 8.98 -17.79
C SER A 25 -35.77 10.18 -18.26
N ALA A 26 -37.04 9.95 -18.64
CA ALA A 26 -37.87 11.00 -19.20
C ALA A 26 -38.19 12.15 -18.20
N ALA A 27 -37.66 13.34 -18.51
CA ALA A 27 -38.10 14.67 -18.08
C ALA A 27 -37.88 15.12 -16.61
N ARG A 28 -36.63 15.49 -16.26
CA ARG A 28 -36.19 16.91 -16.18
C ARG A 28 -34.74 17.02 -15.71
N ASP A 29 -33.92 17.62 -16.58
CA ASP A 29 -32.55 18.13 -16.38
C ASP A 29 -31.50 17.25 -15.65
N PRO A 30 -30.61 16.55 -16.39
CA PRO A 30 -29.45 15.85 -15.83
C PRO A 30 -28.39 16.76 -15.19
N ALA A 31 -28.39 18.07 -15.44
CA ALA A 31 -27.34 18.99 -14.98
C ALA A 31 -27.41 19.29 -13.46
N ASN A 32 -28.52 18.98 -12.80
CA ASN A 32 -28.76 19.28 -11.38
C ASN A 32 -28.54 18.09 -10.42
N LEU A 33 -27.99 16.96 -10.89
CA LEU A 33 -27.47 15.88 -10.03
C LEU A 33 -26.07 16.21 -9.48
N THR A 34 -25.87 17.49 -9.14
CA THR A 34 -24.65 18.02 -8.57
C THR A 34 -24.49 17.55 -7.13
N VAL A 35 -23.60 16.58 -6.91
CA VAL A 35 -22.91 16.35 -5.61
C VAL A 35 -23.85 16.30 -4.39
N ILE A 36 -24.75 15.31 -4.33
CA ILE A 36 -25.52 15.04 -3.10
C ILE A 36 -24.57 14.46 -2.04
N ARG A 37 -24.19 15.32 -1.07
CA ARG A 37 -23.23 15.04 0.01
C ARG A 37 -23.76 14.18 1.16
N SER A 38 -25.05 13.83 1.16
CA SER A 38 -25.67 12.96 2.17
C SER A 38 -26.93 12.31 1.59
N LEU A 39 -27.07 10.98 1.73
CA LEU A 39 -28.17 10.20 1.16
C LEU A 39 -29.23 9.71 2.17
N THR A 40 -29.13 10.10 3.45
CA THR A 40 -30.17 9.84 4.47
C THR A 40 -31.50 10.56 4.24
N ALA A 41 -31.71 11.17 3.06
CA ALA A 41 -32.85 12.02 2.74
C ALA A 41 -33.42 11.86 1.30
N ILE A 42 -33.12 10.79 0.55
CA ILE A 42 -33.95 10.46 -0.62
C ILE A 42 -35.23 9.77 -0.14
N ARG A 43 -36.36 10.48 -0.23
CA ARG A 43 -37.69 9.92 0.03
C ARG A 43 -38.02 8.85 -1.01
N ASP A 44 -38.62 7.74 -0.56
CA ASP A 44 -39.02 6.61 -1.43
C ASP A 44 -39.99 7.06 -2.55
N ASP A 45 -40.77 8.10 -2.31
CA ASP A 45 -41.72 8.76 -3.23
C ASP A 45 -41.14 9.06 -4.62
N ALA A 46 -39.83 9.35 -4.72
CA ALA A 46 -39.16 9.73 -5.98
C ALA A 46 -39.04 8.60 -7.02
N TRP A 47 -39.44 7.38 -6.67
CA TRP A 47 -39.27 6.17 -7.49
C TRP A 47 -40.58 5.40 -7.77
N MET A 48 -41.74 5.92 -7.34
CA MET A 48 -43.04 5.24 -7.45
C MET A 48 -43.31 4.72 -8.88
N ASP A 49 -43.17 5.57 -9.90
CA ASP A 49 -43.43 5.21 -11.31
C ASP A 49 -42.30 4.40 -11.99
N ARG A 50 -41.24 4.03 -11.25
CA ARG A 50 -40.01 3.40 -11.79
C ARG A 50 -39.54 2.20 -10.97
N THR A 51 -40.48 1.52 -10.33
CA THR A 51 -40.21 0.36 -9.47
C THR A 51 -40.49 -0.96 -10.20
N ILE A 52 -39.54 -1.90 -10.10
CA ILE A 52 -39.59 -3.25 -10.67
C ILE A 52 -39.30 -4.24 -9.55
N HIS A 53 -40.05 -5.35 -9.46
CA HIS A 53 -39.71 -6.43 -8.52
C HIS A 53 -38.56 -7.29 -9.04
N ALA A 54 -37.66 -7.68 -8.15
CA ALA A 54 -36.49 -8.49 -8.48
C ALA A 54 -36.84 -9.81 -9.20
N ASP A 55 -37.93 -10.47 -8.80
CA ASP A 55 -38.40 -11.72 -9.42
C ASP A 55 -38.76 -11.55 -10.90
N VAL A 56 -39.34 -10.39 -11.27
CA VAL A 56 -39.67 -10.07 -12.68
C VAL A 56 -38.39 -9.87 -13.48
N LEU A 57 -37.39 -9.22 -12.90
CA LEU A 57 -36.08 -9.04 -13.53
C LEU A 57 -35.34 -10.39 -13.69
N ARG A 58 -35.40 -11.28 -12.70
CA ARG A 58 -34.89 -12.67 -12.80
C ARG A 58 -35.60 -13.44 -13.92
N GLY A 59 -36.93 -13.39 -13.98
CA GLY A 59 -37.73 -14.02 -15.04
C GLY A 59 -37.31 -13.57 -16.44
N LEU A 60 -37.19 -12.26 -16.67
CA LEU A 60 -36.74 -11.69 -17.96
C LEU A 60 -35.31 -12.11 -18.36
N LEU A 61 -34.46 -12.46 -17.40
CA LEU A 61 -33.09 -12.94 -17.63
C LEU A 61 -33.02 -14.45 -17.87
N VAL A 62 -34.00 -15.23 -17.40
CA VAL A 62 -34.07 -16.71 -17.52
C VAL A 62 -34.93 -17.16 -18.72
N GLU A 63 -36.12 -16.59 -18.89
CA GLU A 63 -37.13 -17.04 -19.88
C GLU A 63 -36.84 -16.55 -21.30
N GLY A 64 -35.98 -15.55 -21.45
CA GLY A 64 -35.63 -14.99 -22.74
C GLY A 64 -34.72 -15.91 -23.53
N ALA A 65 -35.27 -16.58 -24.56
CA ALA A 65 -34.49 -17.23 -25.62
C ALA A 65 -33.57 -16.20 -26.31
N ALA A 66 -32.36 -16.07 -25.80
CA ALA A 66 -31.40 -15.05 -26.15
C ALA A 66 -30.22 -15.67 -26.88
N GLU A 67 -29.95 -15.19 -28.08
CA GLU A 67 -28.66 -15.45 -28.72
C GLU A 67 -27.54 -14.86 -27.86
N ALA A 68 -26.47 -15.62 -27.69
CA ALA A 68 -25.32 -15.22 -26.87
C ALA A 68 -24.74 -13.89 -27.36
N GLY A 69 -24.57 -12.93 -26.44
CA GLY A 69 -24.00 -11.61 -26.74
C GLY A 69 -24.99 -10.45 -26.86
N GLN A 70 -26.31 -10.70 -26.83
CA GLN A 70 -27.29 -9.61 -26.68
C GLN A 70 -27.09 -8.87 -25.32
N ARG A 71 -27.32 -7.56 -25.28
CA ARG A 71 -27.28 -6.76 -24.02
C ARG A 71 -28.68 -6.59 -23.46
N PHE A 72 -28.84 -6.89 -22.17
CA PHE A 72 -29.96 -6.43 -21.35
C PHE A 72 -29.53 -5.16 -20.62
N GLU A 73 -30.25 -4.05 -20.81
CA GLU A 73 -29.92 -2.75 -20.26
C GLU A 73 -31.11 -2.09 -19.56
N LEU A 74 -30.95 -1.84 -18.26
CA LEU A 74 -31.91 -1.10 -17.43
C LEU A 74 -31.22 0.12 -16.84
N VAL A 75 -31.82 1.31 -17.03
CA VAL A 75 -31.23 2.58 -16.58
C VAL A 75 -32.23 3.39 -15.74
N GLY A 76 -31.82 3.76 -14.53
CA GLY A 76 -32.58 4.70 -13.70
C GLY A 76 -33.87 4.13 -13.09
N ALA A 77 -33.89 2.84 -12.75
CA ALA A 77 -35.01 2.16 -12.10
C ALA A 77 -34.69 1.76 -10.65
N ARG A 78 -35.73 1.53 -9.86
CA ARG A 78 -35.65 0.90 -8.53
C ARG A 78 -36.00 -0.58 -8.66
N VAL A 79 -35.10 -1.48 -8.25
CA VAL A 79 -35.38 -2.92 -8.13
C VAL A 79 -35.62 -3.23 -6.66
N VAL A 80 -36.85 -3.65 -6.35
CA VAL A 80 -37.28 -3.98 -4.98
C VAL A 80 -37.13 -5.47 -4.72
N GLY A 81 -36.59 -5.79 -3.54
CA GLY A 81 -36.29 -7.15 -3.10
C GLY A 81 -34.89 -7.63 -3.49
N VAL A 82 -34.63 -8.92 -3.27
CA VAL A 82 -33.32 -9.53 -3.53
C VAL A 82 -33.23 -9.91 -5.01
N LEU A 83 -32.31 -9.28 -5.75
CA LEU A 83 -31.96 -9.73 -7.10
C LEU A 83 -31.08 -10.97 -7.01
N ASP A 84 -31.71 -12.11 -6.72
CA ASP A 84 -31.12 -13.44 -6.82
C ASP A 84 -30.92 -13.80 -8.30
N LEU A 85 -29.67 -14.02 -8.68
CA LEU A 85 -29.20 -14.60 -9.93
C LEU A 85 -28.19 -15.74 -9.67
N GLN A 86 -28.23 -16.34 -8.48
CA GLN A 86 -27.30 -17.39 -8.06
C GLN A 86 -27.37 -18.61 -8.97
N GLY A 87 -26.20 -19.17 -9.32
CA GLY A 87 -26.05 -20.35 -10.19
C GLY A 87 -26.53 -20.19 -11.63
N LEU A 88 -27.07 -19.02 -12.02
CA LEU A 88 -27.57 -18.79 -13.36
C LEU A 88 -26.43 -18.57 -14.36
N THR A 89 -26.58 -19.14 -15.55
CA THR A 89 -25.80 -18.70 -16.71
C THR A 89 -26.56 -17.58 -17.40
N LEU A 90 -25.97 -16.40 -17.46
CA LEU A 90 -26.50 -15.20 -18.12
C LEU A 90 -25.99 -15.16 -19.57
N PRO A 91 -26.78 -15.57 -20.59
CA PRO A 91 -26.36 -15.53 -22.00
C PRO A 91 -26.23 -14.11 -22.54
N ARG A 92 -26.86 -13.15 -21.84
CA ARG A 92 -26.84 -11.71 -22.15
C ARG A 92 -25.83 -10.97 -21.27
N ILE A 93 -25.29 -9.87 -21.81
CA ILE A 93 -24.56 -8.88 -21.00
C ILE A 93 -25.59 -8.18 -20.10
N LEU A 94 -25.41 -8.30 -18.78
CA LEU A 94 -26.27 -7.65 -17.79
C LEU A 94 -25.74 -6.24 -17.48
N SER A 95 -26.55 -5.22 -17.76
CA SER A 95 -26.22 -3.82 -17.52
C SER A 95 -27.35 -3.13 -16.76
N LEU A 96 -27.12 -2.89 -15.47
CA LEU A 96 -27.97 -2.07 -14.62
C LEU A 96 -27.18 -0.79 -14.35
N ARG A 97 -27.65 0.39 -14.77
CA ARG A 97 -26.92 1.65 -14.54
C ARG A 97 -27.77 2.69 -13.83
N ARG A 98 -27.17 3.33 -12.82
CA ARG A 98 -27.84 4.37 -12.01
C ARG A 98 -29.16 3.88 -11.39
N CYS A 99 -29.24 2.58 -11.12
CA CYS A 99 -30.40 1.94 -10.49
C CYS A 99 -30.26 1.93 -8.97
N LEU A 100 -31.40 1.93 -8.28
CA LEU A 100 -31.50 1.68 -6.85
C LEU A 100 -31.85 0.21 -6.66
N LEU A 101 -31.02 -0.55 -5.96
CA LEU A 101 -31.20 -1.98 -5.73
C LEU A 101 -31.24 -2.21 -4.20
N ASP A 102 -32.12 -3.06 -3.71
CA ASP A 102 -32.10 -3.39 -2.28
C ASP A 102 -30.92 -4.34 -1.97
N ARG A 103 -30.85 -5.52 -2.59
CA ARG A 103 -29.73 -6.50 -2.47
C ARG A 103 -29.46 -7.22 -3.81
N VAL A 104 -28.21 -7.62 -4.06
CA VAL A 104 -27.82 -8.36 -5.28
C VAL A 104 -27.05 -9.63 -4.94
N GLU A 105 -27.49 -10.77 -5.49
CA GLU A 105 -26.86 -12.08 -5.27
C GLU A 105 -26.53 -12.77 -6.60
N LEU A 106 -25.26 -13.09 -6.79
CA LEU A 106 -24.62 -13.58 -8.02
C LEU A 106 -23.70 -14.78 -7.72
N GLY A 107 -23.90 -15.44 -6.57
CA GLY A 107 -23.12 -16.59 -6.14
C GLY A 107 -23.11 -17.71 -7.18
N HIS A 108 -21.93 -18.21 -7.54
CA HIS A 108 -21.73 -19.23 -8.58
C HIS A 108 -22.30 -18.90 -9.98
N ALA A 109 -22.73 -17.65 -10.23
CA ALA A 109 -23.29 -17.26 -11.53
C ALA A 109 -22.22 -17.28 -12.63
N ILE A 110 -22.64 -17.47 -13.89
CA ILE A 110 -21.79 -17.38 -15.07
C ILE A 110 -22.28 -16.21 -15.92
N ALA A 111 -21.43 -15.21 -16.15
CA ALA A 111 -21.78 -14.00 -16.89
C ALA A 111 -20.76 -13.69 -17.99
N GLY A 112 -21.21 -13.16 -19.12
CA GLY A 112 -20.30 -12.62 -20.14
C GLY A 112 -19.62 -11.33 -19.68
N ARG A 113 -20.41 -10.31 -19.34
CA ARG A 113 -19.97 -9.03 -18.78
C ARG A 113 -21.05 -8.52 -17.84
N LEU A 114 -20.63 -7.93 -16.72
CA LEU A 114 -21.52 -7.35 -15.71
C LEU A 114 -21.21 -5.86 -15.57
N ASP A 115 -22.25 -5.03 -15.64
CA ASP A 115 -22.16 -3.58 -15.50
C ASP A 115 -23.24 -3.10 -14.51
N LEU A 116 -22.81 -2.73 -13.30
CA LEU A 116 -23.61 -2.14 -12.22
C LEU A 116 -23.24 -0.66 -12.00
N SER A 117 -22.69 0.01 -13.02
CA SER A 117 -22.06 1.32 -12.86
C SER A 117 -23.03 2.42 -12.41
N GLY A 118 -22.65 3.15 -11.36
CA GLY A 118 -23.43 4.21 -10.74
C GLY A 118 -24.67 3.74 -9.96
N CYS A 119 -24.86 2.44 -9.75
CA CYS A 119 -25.97 1.93 -8.94
C CYS A 119 -25.75 2.19 -7.44
N HIS A 120 -26.86 2.25 -6.70
CA HIS A 120 -26.86 2.28 -5.24
C HIS A 120 -27.47 0.98 -4.72
N VAL A 121 -26.71 0.21 -3.94
CA VAL A 121 -27.17 -0.99 -3.24
C VAL A 121 -27.30 -0.65 -1.76
N ARG A 122 -28.51 -0.78 -1.21
CA ARG A 122 -28.82 -0.47 0.19
C ARG A 122 -28.28 -1.49 1.19
N ASP A 123 -27.92 -2.66 0.68
CA ASP A 123 -27.45 -3.81 1.43
C ASP A 123 -26.10 -4.28 0.85
N SER A 124 -25.90 -5.59 0.67
CA SER A 124 -24.67 -6.17 0.13
C SER A 124 -24.76 -6.58 -1.35
N VAL A 125 -23.59 -6.73 -1.98
CA VAL A 125 -23.43 -7.41 -3.28
C VAL A 125 -22.68 -8.72 -3.06
N ALA A 126 -23.40 -9.83 -3.05
CA ALA A 126 -22.82 -11.15 -2.83
C ALA A 126 -22.59 -11.88 -4.17
N ALA A 127 -21.34 -11.97 -4.61
CA ALA A 127 -20.91 -12.64 -5.85
C ALA A 127 -19.75 -13.64 -5.63
N PRO A 128 -19.77 -14.51 -4.60
CA PRO A 128 -18.75 -15.53 -4.41
C PRO A 128 -18.75 -16.53 -5.57
N ASP A 129 -17.57 -17.00 -5.97
CA ASP A 129 -17.38 -17.96 -7.08
C ASP A 129 -17.98 -17.52 -8.44
N LEU A 130 -18.34 -16.23 -8.60
CA LEU A 130 -18.81 -15.63 -9.86
C LEU A 130 -17.80 -15.91 -10.98
N ARG A 131 -18.28 -16.39 -12.13
CA ARG A 131 -17.46 -16.57 -13.34
C ARG A 131 -17.85 -15.51 -14.37
N ALA A 132 -17.01 -14.49 -14.54
CA ALA A 132 -17.19 -13.46 -15.55
C ALA A 132 -16.15 -13.63 -16.67
N ALA A 133 -16.61 -13.92 -17.90
CA ALA A 133 -15.73 -14.06 -19.08
C ALA A 133 -15.16 -12.70 -19.58
N GLY A 134 -15.46 -11.61 -18.88
CA GLY A 134 -15.08 -10.25 -19.23
C GLY A 134 -15.15 -9.32 -18.02
N GLN A 135 -15.16 -8.02 -18.27
CA GLN A 135 -15.14 -7.00 -17.20
C GLN A 135 -16.35 -7.09 -16.26
N VAL A 136 -16.09 -6.87 -14.97
CA VAL A 136 -17.10 -6.53 -13.95
C VAL A 136 -16.95 -5.04 -13.63
N SER A 137 -17.93 -4.24 -14.03
CA SER A 137 -17.92 -2.77 -13.85
C SER A 137 -18.85 -2.37 -12.70
N LEU A 138 -18.26 -1.90 -11.61
CA LEU A 138 -18.90 -1.38 -10.40
C LEU A 138 -18.55 0.12 -10.23
N ARG A 139 -18.23 0.79 -11.34
CA ARG A 139 -17.71 2.16 -11.35
C ARG A 139 -18.73 3.15 -10.80
N GLY A 140 -18.33 3.97 -9.84
CA GLY A 140 -19.19 4.97 -9.19
C GLY A 140 -20.36 4.36 -8.39
N MET A 141 -20.33 3.05 -8.15
CA MET A 141 -21.35 2.35 -7.37
C MET A 141 -21.25 2.74 -5.89
N THR A 142 -22.38 2.78 -5.18
CA THR A 142 -22.41 2.98 -3.73
C THR A 142 -23.07 1.77 -3.06
N VAL A 143 -22.39 1.12 -2.13
CA VAL A 143 -22.86 -0.09 -1.42
C VAL A 143 -22.72 0.13 0.08
N GLU A 144 -23.80 -0.10 0.83
CA GLU A 144 -23.81 0.15 2.29
C GLU A 144 -23.35 -1.06 3.13
N ASP A 145 -23.37 -2.29 2.59
CA ASP A 145 -22.88 -3.50 3.29
C ASP A 145 -21.97 -4.41 2.45
N GLY A 146 -20.94 -3.81 1.86
CA GLY A 146 -19.80 -4.52 1.27
C GLY A 146 -20.07 -5.29 -0.04
N ILE A 147 -18.97 -5.71 -0.66
CA ILE A 147 -18.96 -6.48 -1.91
C ILE A 147 -18.14 -7.75 -1.70
N ASN A 148 -18.77 -8.91 -1.90
CA ASN A 148 -18.11 -10.20 -1.83
C ASN A 148 -17.87 -10.76 -3.24
N LEU A 149 -16.61 -10.80 -3.66
CA LEU A 149 -16.09 -11.44 -4.87
C LEU A 149 -15.10 -12.58 -4.51
N GLY A 150 -15.23 -13.17 -3.31
CA GLY A 150 -14.38 -14.27 -2.85
C GLY A 150 -14.42 -15.46 -3.82
N SER A 151 -13.26 -16.03 -4.13
CA SER A 151 -13.07 -17.11 -5.14
C SER A 151 -13.59 -16.79 -6.56
N ALA A 152 -14.08 -15.58 -6.84
CA ALA A 152 -14.59 -15.22 -8.15
C ALA A 152 -13.49 -15.32 -9.23
N ARG A 153 -13.87 -15.75 -10.43
CA ARG A 153 -13.02 -15.76 -11.61
C ARG A 153 -13.52 -14.73 -12.61
N ILE A 154 -12.76 -13.66 -12.79
CA ILE A 154 -13.05 -12.58 -13.72
C ILE A 154 -11.93 -12.60 -14.76
N ASP A 155 -12.18 -13.11 -15.97
CA ASP A 155 -11.14 -13.15 -17.01
C ASP A 155 -10.80 -11.73 -17.52
N GLY A 156 -11.65 -10.73 -17.25
CA GLY A 156 -11.40 -9.30 -17.48
C GLY A 156 -11.01 -8.49 -16.23
N THR A 157 -11.19 -7.18 -16.30
CA THR A 157 -10.91 -6.22 -15.20
C THR A 157 -12.07 -6.16 -14.20
N ALA A 158 -11.74 -5.97 -12.91
CA ALA A 158 -12.69 -5.53 -11.89
C ALA A 158 -12.57 -4.00 -11.71
N ASP A 159 -13.55 -3.24 -12.20
CA ASP A 159 -13.53 -1.77 -12.24
C ASP A 159 -14.45 -1.18 -11.17
N LEU A 160 -13.88 -0.84 -10.00
CA LEU A 160 -14.51 -0.19 -8.86
C LEU A 160 -14.06 1.29 -8.73
N ARG A 161 -13.65 1.93 -9.83
CA ARG A 161 -13.24 3.35 -9.80
C ARG A 161 -14.36 4.25 -9.31
N ASP A 162 -13.99 5.28 -8.55
CA ASP A 162 -14.91 6.28 -7.99
C ASP A 162 -16.03 5.67 -7.11
N ALA A 163 -15.95 4.38 -6.73
CA ALA A 163 -16.97 3.67 -5.95
C ALA A 163 -16.94 4.04 -4.46
N ARG A 164 -18.05 3.86 -3.76
CA ARG A 164 -18.21 4.13 -2.33
C ARG A 164 -18.67 2.86 -1.63
N LEU A 165 -17.75 2.20 -0.94
CA LEU A 165 -17.99 0.96 -0.23
C LEU A 165 -18.03 1.26 1.26
N ARG A 166 -19.13 0.90 1.91
CA ARG A 166 -19.24 0.82 3.37
C ARG A 166 -19.57 -0.61 3.74
N SER A 167 -19.32 -0.94 4.99
CA SER A 167 -19.67 -2.23 5.56
C SER A 167 -20.20 -2.03 6.98
N ARG A 168 -21.07 -2.92 7.44
CA ARG A 168 -21.39 -3.05 8.88
C ARG A 168 -20.38 -3.98 9.55
N GLU A 169 -19.97 -5.03 8.84
CA GLU A 169 -18.88 -5.94 9.20
C GLU A 169 -17.49 -5.34 8.92
N PRO A 170 -16.38 -5.99 9.34
CA PRO A 170 -15.03 -5.48 9.08
C PRO A 170 -14.69 -5.33 7.58
N ASP A 171 -15.11 -6.25 6.72
CA ASP A 171 -14.64 -6.34 5.33
C ASP A 171 -15.60 -5.66 4.34
N ALA A 172 -15.17 -4.58 3.68
CA ALA A 172 -15.96 -3.86 2.68
C ALA A 172 -15.78 -4.39 1.24
N LEU A 173 -14.66 -5.06 0.97
CA LEU A 173 -14.40 -5.70 -0.32
C LEU A 173 -13.64 -7.01 -0.12
N ILE A 174 -14.30 -8.14 -0.40
CA ILE A 174 -13.71 -9.48 -0.32
C ILE A 174 -13.30 -9.92 -1.72
N LEU A 175 -12.01 -10.15 -1.90
CA LEU A 175 -11.33 -10.69 -3.09
C LEU A 175 -10.50 -11.93 -2.75
N THR A 176 -10.61 -12.45 -1.52
CA THR A 176 -9.89 -13.64 -1.03
C THR A 176 -10.03 -14.81 -2.01
N GLY A 177 -8.89 -15.36 -2.46
CA GLY A 177 -8.83 -16.46 -3.41
C GLY A 177 -9.29 -16.16 -4.85
N ALA A 178 -9.77 -14.95 -5.15
CA ALA A 178 -10.26 -14.58 -6.48
C ALA A 178 -9.14 -14.61 -7.53
N ARG A 179 -9.53 -14.78 -8.80
CA ARG A 179 -8.63 -14.78 -9.98
C ARG A 179 -9.12 -13.76 -10.99
N ILE A 180 -8.30 -12.78 -11.30
CA ILE A 180 -8.65 -11.62 -12.10
C ILE A 180 -7.63 -11.48 -13.23
N GLY A 181 -8.03 -11.83 -14.45
CA GLY A 181 -7.17 -11.76 -15.64
C GLY A 181 -6.87 -10.33 -16.09
N GLY A 182 -7.72 -9.37 -15.73
CA GLY A 182 -7.45 -7.94 -15.88
C GLY A 182 -6.74 -7.34 -14.67
N SER A 183 -7.03 -6.07 -14.41
CA SER A 183 -6.59 -5.36 -13.19
C SER A 183 -7.72 -5.28 -12.16
N VAL A 184 -7.38 -5.01 -10.90
CA VAL A 184 -8.34 -4.49 -9.91
C VAL A 184 -8.16 -2.98 -9.83
N ARG A 185 -9.21 -2.22 -10.13
CA ARG A 185 -9.18 -0.75 -10.15
C ARG A 185 -10.10 -0.16 -9.10
N LEU A 186 -9.53 0.64 -8.21
CA LEU A 186 -10.15 1.32 -7.09
C LEU A 186 -9.76 2.82 -7.12
N ASP A 187 -9.35 3.37 -8.28
CA ASP A 187 -8.92 4.77 -8.38
C ASP A 187 -10.04 5.70 -7.86
N GLY A 188 -9.73 6.57 -6.89
CA GLY A 188 -10.71 7.48 -6.26
C GLY A 188 -11.86 6.80 -5.51
N ALA A 189 -11.76 5.50 -5.22
CA ALA A 189 -12.74 4.84 -4.38
C ALA A 189 -12.67 5.36 -2.93
N TYR A 190 -13.81 5.41 -2.26
CA TYR A 190 -13.93 5.61 -0.82
C TYR A 190 -14.36 4.29 -0.20
N ILE A 191 -13.58 3.77 0.75
CA ILE A 191 -13.80 2.46 1.36
C ILE A 191 -13.75 2.64 2.88
N ASP A 192 -14.85 2.32 3.55
CA ASP A 192 -14.96 2.24 5.01
C ASP A 192 -15.10 0.76 5.40
N GLY A 193 -13.97 0.16 5.77
CA GLY A 193 -13.78 -1.28 5.95
C GLY A 193 -12.47 -1.81 5.36
N VAL A 194 -12.21 -3.09 5.59
CA VAL A 194 -11.04 -3.83 5.12
C VAL A 194 -11.25 -4.30 3.68
N ILE A 195 -10.19 -4.21 2.85
CA ILE A 195 -10.10 -4.93 1.58
C ILE A 195 -9.41 -6.26 1.85
N ALA A 196 -10.17 -7.36 1.86
CA ALA A 196 -9.66 -8.71 2.10
C ALA A 196 -9.30 -9.38 0.76
N ALA A 197 -8.02 -9.34 0.38
CA ALA A 197 -7.50 -9.83 -0.91
C ALA A 197 -6.49 -10.99 -0.73
N MET A 198 -6.66 -11.79 0.32
CA MET A 198 -5.72 -12.86 0.68
C MET A 198 -5.67 -13.95 -0.39
N GLY A 199 -4.47 -14.31 -0.85
CA GLY A 199 -4.27 -15.32 -1.89
C GLY A 199 -4.90 -14.97 -3.25
N VAL A 200 -5.27 -13.69 -3.47
CA VAL A 200 -5.80 -13.22 -4.76
C VAL A 200 -4.76 -13.41 -5.86
N ARG A 201 -5.22 -13.72 -7.07
CA ARG A 201 -4.39 -13.69 -8.29
C ARG A 201 -4.92 -12.60 -9.20
N ILE A 202 -4.07 -11.63 -9.52
CA ILE A 202 -4.36 -10.54 -10.46
C ILE A 202 -3.28 -10.61 -11.53
N ASP A 203 -3.63 -10.95 -12.77
CA ASP A 203 -2.62 -11.16 -13.82
C ASP A 203 -1.99 -9.83 -14.25
N ASN A 204 -2.69 -8.71 -14.04
CA ASN A 204 -2.17 -7.34 -14.20
C ASN A 204 -2.00 -6.63 -12.84
N GLY A 205 -2.39 -5.37 -12.71
CA GLY A 205 -2.11 -4.54 -11.53
C GLY A 205 -3.27 -4.37 -10.54
N LEU A 206 -2.92 -3.94 -9.33
CA LEU A 206 -3.85 -3.49 -8.29
C LEU A 206 -3.68 -1.98 -8.12
N VAL A 207 -4.73 -1.21 -8.42
CA VAL A 207 -4.64 0.25 -8.61
C VAL A 207 -5.62 1.00 -7.70
N LEU A 208 -5.11 1.81 -6.78
CA LEU A 208 -5.87 2.58 -5.78
C LEU A 208 -5.58 4.10 -5.87
N ASN A 209 -5.28 4.64 -7.05
CA ASN A 209 -4.82 6.03 -7.19
C ASN A 209 -5.85 7.06 -6.72
N GLY A 210 -5.47 7.91 -5.77
CA GLY A 210 -6.35 8.85 -5.08
C GLY A 210 -7.49 8.21 -4.26
N ALA A 211 -7.42 6.91 -3.94
CA ALA A 211 -8.41 6.26 -3.07
C ALA A 211 -8.28 6.72 -1.60
N THR A 212 -9.39 6.67 -0.88
CA THR A 212 -9.44 6.80 0.58
C THR A 212 -9.92 5.49 1.17
N VAL A 213 -9.11 4.88 2.03
CA VAL A 213 -9.46 3.65 2.77
C VAL A 213 -9.37 3.93 4.26
N GLU A 214 -10.53 4.01 4.90
CA GLU A 214 -10.69 4.04 6.35
C GLU A 214 -10.89 2.59 6.80
N GLY A 215 -9.78 1.94 7.13
CA GLY A 215 -9.74 0.54 7.55
C GLY A 215 -10.46 0.31 8.89
N ARG A 216 -10.76 -0.96 9.17
CA ARG A 216 -11.47 -1.35 10.40
C ARG A 216 -10.71 -2.38 11.23
N ARG A 217 -11.08 -2.48 12.51
CA ARG A 217 -10.54 -3.47 13.43
C ARG A 217 -11.09 -4.86 13.08
N ARG A 218 -10.22 -5.77 12.66
CA ARG A 218 -10.50 -7.21 12.71
C ARG A 218 -10.15 -7.73 14.11
N PRO A 219 -11.07 -8.41 14.82
CA PRO A 219 -10.73 -9.16 16.02
C PRO A 219 -9.63 -10.20 15.74
N VAL A 220 -8.72 -10.40 16.70
CA VAL A 220 -7.57 -11.32 16.55
C VAL A 220 -7.95 -12.79 16.83
N ALA A 221 -9.17 -13.04 17.31
CA ALA A 221 -9.73 -14.39 17.36
C ALA A 221 -10.05 -14.87 15.94
N GLU A 222 -9.81 -16.16 15.68
CA GLU A 222 -10.10 -16.89 14.42
C GLU A 222 -9.16 -16.65 13.22
N SER A 223 -8.27 -15.65 13.24
CA SER A 223 -7.28 -15.52 12.18
C SER A 223 -6.12 -16.54 12.34
N GLN A 224 -6.30 -17.77 11.86
CA GLN A 224 -5.19 -18.74 11.63
C GLN A 224 -4.20 -18.31 10.52
N THR A 225 -4.31 -17.06 10.07
CA THR A 225 -3.42 -16.40 9.15
C THR A 225 -2.11 -16.03 9.85
N SER A 226 -0.98 -16.09 9.15
CA SER A 226 0.39 -15.84 9.61
C SER A 226 0.71 -14.38 9.99
N VAL A 227 -0.30 -13.63 10.43
CA VAL A 227 -0.28 -12.19 10.72
C VAL A 227 0.30 -11.87 12.11
N THR A 228 0.64 -12.89 12.91
CA THR A 228 1.54 -12.72 14.06
C THR A 228 2.98 -12.60 13.55
N PRO A 229 3.63 -11.42 13.66
CA PRO A 229 5.02 -11.30 13.25
C PRO A 229 5.87 -12.23 14.13
N ARG A 230 6.57 -13.19 13.53
CA ARG A 230 7.30 -14.24 14.26
C ARG A 230 8.47 -13.71 15.13
N PHE A 231 8.73 -12.40 15.06
CA PHE A 231 9.77 -11.67 15.76
C PHE A 231 9.22 -10.54 16.67
N GLY A 232 8.10 -10.78 17.36
CA GLY A 232 7.66 -9.97 18.50
C GLY A 232 7.05 -8.59 18.20
N ASN A 233 7.00 -8.16 16.93
CA ASN A 233 6.38 -6.89 16.54
C ASN A 233 4.84 -6.93 16.69
N PRO A 234 4.19 -5.82 17.08
CA PRO A 234 2.74 -5.78 17.19
C PRO A 234 2.07 -5.74 15.82
N ALA A 235 1.06 -6.59 15.60
CA ALA A 235 0.17 -6.47 14.46
C ALA A 235 -0.67 -5.17 14.55
N PRO A 236 -1.01 -4.54 13.41
CA PRO A 236 -2.01 -3.48 13.35
C PRO A 236 -3.34 -3.85 14.00
N THR A 237 -3.88 -2.92 14.79
CA THR A 237 -5.24 -3.02 15.34
C THR A 237 -6.33 -2.82 14.31
N THR A 238 -6.00 -2.11 13.23
CA THR A 238 -6.90 -1.67 12.18
C THR A 238 -6.26 -2.03 10.85
N TRP A 239 -7.02 -2.64 9.94
CA TRP A 239 -6.53 -3.09 8.64
C TRP A 239 -7.28 -2.37 7.53
N ALA A 240 -6.55 -1.99 6.48
CA ALA A 240 -7.12 -1.37 5.29
C ALA A 240 -7.06 -2.31 4.08
N LEU A 241 -5.94 -3.01 3.90
CA LEU A 241 -5.74 -3.99 2.82
C LEU A 241 -4.98 -5.21 3.35
N LEU A 242 -5.54 -6.40 3.17
CA LEU A 242 -4.93 -7.68 3.49
C LEU A 242 -4.72 -8.48 2.21
N ALA A 243 -3.53 -8.39 1.62
CA ALA A 243 -3.14 -9.04 0.37
C ALA A 243 -2.01 -10.06 0.59
N ASP A 244 -2.03 -10.74 1.75
CA ASP A 244 -1.08 -11.80 2.08
C ASP A 244 -1.19 -12.96 1.08
N HIS A 245 -0.04 -13.49 0.65
CA HIS A 245 0.09 -14.49 -0.41
C HIS A 245 -0.55 -14.10 -1.76
N ALA A 246 -0.83 -12.82 -1.99
CA ALA A 246 -1.32 -12.35 -3.28
C ALA A 246 -0.26 -12.54 -4.38
N ILE A 247 -0.71 -12.86 -5.59
CA ILE A 247 0.12 -12.89 -6.79
C ILE A 247 -0.44 -11.82 -7.73
N ILE A 248 0.34 -10.77 -7.95
CA ILE A 248 -0.03 -9.60 -8.77
C ILE A 248 1.00 -9.53 -9.89
N GLY A 249 0.64 -9.85 -11.13
CA GLY A 249 1.57 -9.90 -12.26
C GLY A 249 2.13 -8.52 -12.66
N GLY A 250 1.36 -7.46 -12.41
CA GLY A 250 1.74 -6.07 -12.67
C GLY A 250 2.12 -5.29 -11.41
N ALA A 251 1.96 -3.97 -11.50
CA ALA A 251 2.27 -3.04 -10.41
C ALA A 251 1.14 -2.92 -9.37
N VAL A 252 1.50 -2.63 -8.13
CA VAL A 252 0.60 -2.10 -7.09
C VAL A 252 0.78 -0.59 -7.05
N ASN A 253 -0.31 0.17 -7.22
CA ASN A 253 -0.23 1.64 -7.25
C ASN A 253 -1.19 2.28 -6.23
N LEU A 254 -0.62 3.09 -5.35
CA LEU A 254 -1.20 3.75 -4.17
C LEU A 254 -0.89 5.27 -4.23
N SER A 255 -0.70 5.84 -5.43
CA SER A 255 -0.18 7.21 -5.60
C SER A 255 -1.26 8.27 -5.76
N LEU A 256 -0.85 9.55 -5.60
CA LEU A 256 -1.63 10.71 -6.04
C LEU A 256 -2.15 10.56 -7.50
N ARG A 257 -3.36 11.07 -7.78
CA ARG A 257 -3.79 11.22 -9.19
C ARG A 257 -2.93 12.30 -9.88
N PRO A 258 -2.39 12.07 -11.10
CA PRO A 258 -1.47 13.01 -11.77
C PRO A 258 -1.96 14.45 -11.94
N HIS A 259 -3.27 14.68 -11.97
CA HIS A 259 -3.87 16.02 -12.13
C HIS A 259 -3.87 16.90 -10.86
N ALA A 260 -3.23 16.47 -9.75
CA ALA A 260 -3.19 17.22 -8.49
C ALA A 260 -1.90 18.03 -8.26
N LEU A 261 -0.92 17.97 -9.16
CA LEU A 261 0.43 18.53 -8.97
C LEU A 261 0.54 20.07 -9.03
N GLU A 262 -0.52 20.80 -9.39
CA GLU A 262 -0.42 22.25 -9.67
C GLU A 262 -0.43 23.19 -8.45
N ARG A 263 -0.61 22.70 -7.20
CA ARG A 263 -0.59 23.55 -6.01
C ARG A 263 0.26 23.00 -4.86
N ARG A 264 1.55 23.39 -4.86
CA ARG A 264 2.45 23.36 -3.70
C ARG A 264 1.99 24.33 -2.59
N ALA A 265 0.95 23.96 -1.84
CA ALA A 265 0.65 24.47 -0.50
C ALA A 265 -0.49 23.67 0.13
N THR A 266 -0.39 23.36 1.42
CA THR A 266 -1.37 22.64 2.26
C THR A 266 -1.77 21.23 1.79
N TRP A 267 -1.42 20.22 2.60
CA TRP A 267 -2.06 18.90 2.78
C TRP A 267 -3.33 18.64 1.95
N SER A 268 -3.18 18.48 0.63
CA SER A 268 -4.35 18.53 -0.26
C SER A 268 -5.23 17.30 -0.09
N THR A 269 -6.54 17.49 -0.18
CA THR A 269 -7.58 16.45 -0.05
C THR A 269 -7.58 15.41 -1.19
N ASN A 270 -6.50 15.33 -1.98
CA ASN A 270 -6.39 14.52 -3.19
C ASN A 270 -5.38 13.36 -3.05
N SER A 271 -4.57 13.33 -1.99
CA SER A 271 -3.62 12.24 -1.70
C SER A 271 -4.33 10.93 -1.39
N VAL A 272 -3.73 9.80 -1.78
CA VAL A 272 -4.15 8.49 -1.27
C VAL A 272 -4.04 8.52 0.24
N ARG A 273 -5.14 8.23 0.91
CA ARG A 273 -5.24 8.24 2.37
C ARG A 273 -5.65 6.86 2.83
N ILE A 274 -4.76 6.16 3.50
CA ILE A 274 -5.03 4.82 4.02
C ILE A 274 -4.77 4.82 5.52
N ASN A 275 -5.85 4.68 6.29
CA ASN A 275 -5.82 4.53 7.75
C ASN A 275 -6.08 3.05 8.07
N GLY A 276 -5.09 2.39 8.66
CA GLY A 276 -5.03 0.94 8.85
C GLY A 276 -3.80 0.35 8.15
N GLY A 277 -3.37 -0.82 8.61
CA GLY A 277 -2.25 -1.56 8.02
C GLY A 277 -2.57 -2.06 6.62
N ILE A 278 -1.55 -2.06 5.77
CA ILE A 278 -1.51 -2.71 4.46
C ILE A 278 -0.56 -3.90 4.56
N ALA A 279 -1.07 -5.11 4.29
CA ALA A 279 -0.28 -6.34 4.32
C ALA A 279 -0.13 -6.96 2.93
N PHE A 280 1.11 -7.33 2.62
CA PHE A 280 1.53 -8.12 1.46
C PHE A 280 2.47 -9.25 1.93
N PHE A 281 2.18 -9.89 3.07
CA PHE A 281 3.04 -10.94 3.62
C PHE A 281 3.20 -12.08 2.62
N ALA A 282 4.45 -12.44 2.28
CA ALA A 282 4.78 -13.45 1.29
C ALA A 282 4.05 -13.29 -0.06
N ALA A 283 3.72 -12.06 -0.46
CA ALA A 283 3.12 -11.75 -1.75
C ALA A 283 4.18 -11.73 -2.87
N THR A 284 3.76 -11.99 -4.10
CA THR A 284 4.58 -11.83 -5.31
C THR A 284 3.97 -10.73 -6.18
N ILE A 285 4.72 -9.66 -6.40
CA ILE A 285 4.31 -8.49 -7.17
C ILE A 285 5.28 -8.39 -8.34
N GLY A 286 4.85 -8.64 -9.57
CA GLY A 286 5.71 -8.70 -10.75
C GLY A 286 6.19 -7.33 -11.25
N GLY A 287 5.49 -6.25 -10.91
CA GLY A 287 5.89 -4.87 -11.21
C GLY A 287 6.35 -4.09 -9.98
N ASN A 288 6.27 -2.77 -10.08
CA ASN A 288 6.60 -1.85 -8.99
C ASN A 288 5.53 -1.84 -7.90
N VAL A 289 5.93 -1.54 -6.67
CA VAL A 289 5.04 -1.04 -5.61
C VAL A 289 5.23 0.47 -5.53
N VAL A 290 4.20 1.23 -5.86
CA VAL A 290 4.26 2.70 -5.95
C VAL A 290 3.28 3.31 -4.96
N ALA A 291 3.77 4.09 -4.01
CA ALA A 291 2.98 4.88 -3.07
C ALA A 291 3.54 6.31 -2.96
N ASP A 292 3.97 6.88 -4.10
CA ASP A 292 4.47 8.24 -4.17
C ASP A 292 3.41 9.23 -3.67
N TYR A 293 3.81 10.09 -2.73
CA TYR A 293 2.96 11.07 -2.04
C TYR A 293 1.72 10.47 -1.35
N ALA A 294 1.75 9.18 -1.00
CA ALA A 294 0.71 8.54 -0.21
C ALA A 294 0.78 8.97 1.26
N TYR A 295 -0.39 9.10 1.90
CA TYR A 295 -0.53 9.19 3.34
C TYR A 295 -0.98 7.84 3.89
N LEU A 296 -0.06 7.11 4.52
CA LEU A 296 -0.31 5.80 5.12
C LEU A 296 -0.21 5.92 6.65
N ARG A 297 -1.20 5.44 7.40
CA ARG A 297 -1.18 5.49 8.87
C ARG A 297 -1.72 4.21 9.49
N ALA A 298 -0.92 3.54 10.30
CA ALA A 298 -1.39 2.58 11.30
C ALA A 298 -1.22 3.17 12.72
N GLU A 299 -2.17 2.92 13.61
CA GLU A 299 -2.10 3.40 15.00
C GLU A 299 -1.20 2.53 15.88
N ARG A 300 -1.05 1.25 15.50
CA ARG A 300 -0.16 0.25 16.08
C ARG A 300 0.39 -0.60 14.93
N GLY A 301 1.58 -1.16 15.10
CA GLY A 301 2.23 -1.94 14.05
C GLY A 301 2.66 -1.10 12.85
N TYR A 302 3.08 -1.79 11.79
CA TYR A 302 3.54 -1.19 10.54
C TYR A 302 2.36 -0.74 9.68
N ALA A 303 2.51 0.39 8.99
CA ALA A 303 1.51 0.90 8.06
C ALA A 303 1.53 0.16 6.71
N LEU A 304 2.73 -0.25 6.27
CA LEU A 304 2.95 -1.10 5.12
C LEU A 304 3.88 -2.25 5.51
N THR A 305 3.46 -3.50 5.30
CA THR A 305 4.33 -4.67 5.42
C THR A 305 4.41 -5.45 4.11
N LEU A 306 5.64 -5.64 3.66
CA LEU A 306 6.08 -6.48 2.53
C LEU A 306 6.97 -7.61 3.07
N GLU A 307 6.77 -8.03 4.32
CA GLU A 307 7.56 -9.10 4.95
C GLU A 307 7.54 -10.39 4.11
N THR A 308 8.72 -10.89 3.76
CA THR A 308 8.96 -12.02 2.84
C THR A 308 8.35 -11.87 1.43
N ALA A 309 7.90 -10.67 1.04
CA ALA A 309 7.37 -10.42 -0.29
C ALA A 309 8.47 -10.33 -1.35
N THR A 310 8.13 -10.61 -2.60
CA THR A 310 8.99 -10.37 -3.78
C THR A 310 8.38 -9.29 -4.66
N VAL A 311 9.16 -8.24 -4.94
CA VAL A 311 8.83 -7.14 -5.84
C VAL A 311 9.73 -7.22 -7.08
N GLY A 312 9.13 -7.57 -8.22
CA GLY A 312 9.72 -7.72 -9.56
C GLY A 312 10.06 -6.38 -10.25
N GLY A 313 9.88 -5.27 -9.55
CA GLY A 313 10.35 -3.95 -9.93
C GLY A 313 10.85 -3.17 -8.71
N ALA A 314 10.61 -1.86 -8.72
CA ALA A 314 11.03 -0.93 -7.67
C ALA A 314 9.97 -0.73 -6.58
N LEU A 315 10.41 -0.35 -5.38
CA LEU A 315 9.56 0.18 -4.30
C LEU A 315 9.70 1.70 -4.27
N LEU A 316 8.67 2.42 -4.71
CA LEU A 316 8.67 3.88 -4.88
C LEU A 316 7.74 4.51 -3.83
N LEU A 317 8.32 5.26 -2.89
CA LEU A 317 7.66 5.89 -1.74
C LEU A 317 8.04 7.38 -1.63
N ARG A 318 8.25 8.05 -2.77
CA ARG A 318 8.80 9.42 -2.82
C ARG A 318 7.77 10.42 -2.34
N GLY A 319 8.18 11.35 -1.47
CA GLY A 319 7.25 12.30 -0.84
C GLY A 319 6.16 11.66 0.02
N ALA A 320 6.24 10.35 0.32
CA ALA A 320 5.22 9.65 1.09
C ALA A 320 5.29 10.04 2.57
N THR A 321 4.13 10.11 3.24
CA THR A 321 4.04 10.29 4.69
C THR A 321 3.53 8.99 5.31
N ILE A 322 4.39 8.28 6.05
CA ILE A 322 4.09 6.95 6.59
C ILE A 322 4.20 6.95 8.12
N LYS A 323 3.06 6.79 8.82
CA LYS A 323 2.98 6.72 10.29
C LYS A 323 2.68 5.31 10.76
N GLY A 324 3.57 4.73 11.56
CA GLY A 324 3.65 3.30 11.87
C GLY A 324 4.87 2.63 11.24
N GLY A 325 5.46 3.24 10.21
CA GLY A 325 6.65 2.75 9.49
C GLY A 325 6.35 1.71 8.41
N VAL A 326 7.41 1.29 7.71
CA VAL A 326 7.39 0.24 6.66
C VAL A 326 8.23 -0.97 7.09
N ARG A 327 7.71 -2.19 6.86
CA ARG A 327 8.43 -3.45 7.10
C ARG A 327 8.72 -4.17 5.79
N LEU A 328 10.00 -4.36 5.50
CA LEU A 328 10.60 -5.07 4.38
C LEU A 328 11.41 -6.29 4.86
N PHE A 329 11.11 -6.80 6.06
CA PHE A 329 11.83 -7.92 6.68
C PHE A 329 11.90 -9.13 5.74
N SER A 330 13.10 -9.58 5.39
CA SER A 330 13.33 -10.67 4.42
C SER A 330 12.64 -10.46 3.05
N ALA A 331 12.30 -9.23 2.67
CA ALA A 331 11.71 -8.92 1.37
C ALA A 331 12.78 -8.93 0.28
N LYS A 332 12.39 -9.26 -0.96
CA LYS A 332 13.22 -9.08 -2.15
C LYS A 332 12.67 -7.97 -3.05
N VAL A 333 13.49 -6.98 -3.39
CA VAL A 333 13.21 -5.94 -4.39
C VAL A 333 14.23 -6.06 -5.51
N THR A 334 13.77 -6.26 -6.74
CA THR A 334 14.65 -6.55 -7.91
C THR A 334 15.15 -5.32 -8.65
N ALA A 335 14.71 -4.13 -8.23
CA ALA A 335 15.23 -2.84 -8.67
C ALA A 335 15.56 -1.95 -7.46
N ALA A 336 15.25 -0.66 -7.52
CA ALA A 336 15.55 0.30 -6.46
C ALA A 336 14.49 0.35 -5.34
N ILE A 337 14.89 0.85 -4.18
CA ILE A 337 13.99 1.45 -3.19
C ILE A 337 14.19 2.96 -3.23
N GLU A 338 13.13 3.73 -3.48
CA GLU A 338 13.16 5.21 -3.57
C GLU A 338 12.24 5.83 -2.51
N CYS A 339 12.80 6.49 -1.50
CA CYS A 339 12.06 7.21 -0.45
C CYS A 339 12.38 8.72 -0.42
N ASP A 340 12.98 9.27 -1.46
CA ASP A 340 13.34 10.70 -1.56
C ASP A 340 12.17 11.63 -1.14
N ASP A 341 12.46 12.67 -0.34
CA ASP A 341 11.46 13.63 0.20
C ASP A 341 10.36 13.00 1.10
N GLY A 342 10.51 11.73 1.50
CA GLY A 342 9.53 11.02 2.34
C GLY A 342 9.67 11.28 3.84
N ALA A 343 8.56 11.26 4.59
CA ALA A 343 8.52 11.43 6.05
C ALA A 343 7.94 10.17 6.75
N PHE A 344 8.79 9.43 7.44
CA PHE A 344 8.51 8.09 7.97
C PHE A 344 8.64 8.08 9.50
N VAL A 345 7.57 7.71 10.20
CA VAL A 345 7.51 7.73 11.66
C VAL A 345 7.15 6.33 12.18
N GLY A 346 8.11 5.63 12.77
CA GLY A 346 7.89 4.38 13.48
C GLY A 346 7.13 4.58 14.80
N GLY A 347 6.15 3.73 15.08
CA GLY A 347 5.47 3.69 16.38
C GLY A 347 6.38 3.14 17.50
N PRO A 348 5.93 3.08 18.76
CA PRO A 348 6.78 2.74 19.91
C PRO A 348 7.58 1.43 19.80
N LEU A 349 7.08 0.46 19.05
CA LEU A 349 7.75 -0.84 18.81
C LEU A 349 8.21 -1.03 17.35
N THR A 350 7.81 -0.18 16.41
CA THR A 350 8.18 -0.29 14.99
C THR A 350 9.30 0.68 14.61
N ALA A 351 10.09 0.35 13.59
CA ALA A 351 11.08 1.28 13.02
C ALA A 351 10.40 2.21 11.99
N ALA A 352 11.08 3.27 11.54
CA ALA A 352 10.60 4.04 10.39
C ALA A 352 10.63 3.17 9.12
N ILE A 353 11.75 2.47 8.92
CA ILE A 353 11.92 1.39 7.93
C ILE A 353 12.59 0.21 8.63
N ASP A 354 12.00 -0.98 8.52
CA ASP A 354 12.50 -2.26 9.04
C ASP A 354 12.80 -3.18 7.85
N ALA A 355 14.02 -3.08 7.34
CA ALA A 355 14.54 -3.79 6.17
C ALA A 355 15.58 -4.86 6.55
N GLN A 356 15.47 -5.42 7.76
CA GLN A 356 16.37 -6.50 8.19
C GLN A 356 16.29 -7.68 7.22
N TRP A 357 17.44 -8.24 6.84
CA TRP A 357 17.54 -9.35 5.88
C TRP A 357 16.94 -9.08 4.49
N CYS A 358 16.66 -7.81 4.14
CA CYS A 358 16.12 -7.46 2.82
C CYS A 358 17.20 -7.59 1.74
N THR A 359 16.83 -8.11 0.56
CA THR A 359 17.67 -8.07 -0.64
C THR A 359 17.12 -7.03 -1.60
N VAL A 360 17.95 -6.07 -1.99
CA VAL A 360 17.65 -5.06 -3.00
C VAL A 360 18.68 -5.21 -4.12
N ASP A 361 18.27 -5.67 -5.30
CA ASP A 361 19.20 -5.90 -6.41
C ASP A 361 19.75 -4.55 -6.98
N GLY A 362 19.05 -3.43 -6.74
CA GLY A 362 19.44 -2.07 -7.11
C GLY A 362 19.87 -1.17 -5.93
N PRO A 363 19.84 0.17 -6.10
CA PRO A 363 20.18 1.14 -5.06
C PRO A 363 19.03 1.39 -4.07
N VAL A 364 19.39 1.93 -2.89
CA VAL A 364 18.45 2.42 -1.88
C VAL A 364 18.65 3.93 -1.72
N LEU A 365 17.62 4.71 -2.03
CA LEU A 365 17.66 6.17 -2.13
C LEU A 365 16.79 6.80 -1.02
N LEU A 366 17.46 7.43 -0.05
CA LEU A 366 16.90 8.05 1.16
C LEU A 366 17.31 9.54 1.23
N ARG A 367 17.10 10.28 0.13
CA ARG A 367 17.73 11.59 -0.11
C ARG A 367 16.74 12.75 0.00
N ASN A 368 17.25 13.95 -0.25
CA ASN A 368 16.43 15.13 -0.58
C ASN A 368 15.41 15.49 0.50
N GLY A 369 15.81 15.51 1.78
CA GLY A 369 14.92 15.84 2.90
C GLY A 369 14.13 14.65 3.47
N PHE A 370 14.47 13.41 3.09
CA PHE A 370 13.93 12.20 3.73
C PHE A 370 14.09 12.26 5.26
N ASP A 371 13.01 12.03 6.01
CA ASP A 371 12.98 12.09 7.47
C ASP A 371 12.50 10.75 8.05
N ALA A 372 13.27 10.19 8.99
CA ALA A 372 13.01 8.89 9.61
C ALA A 372 13.03 8.95 11.14
N GLU A 373 11.86 9.08 11.77
CA GLU A 373 11.69 8.98 13.23
C GLU A 373 11.52 7.52 13.68
N GLY A 374 12.39 7.04 14.56
CA GLY A 374 12.41 5.65 15.04
C GLY A 374 13.39 4.72 14.29
N GLY A 375 14.26 5.29 13.47
CA GLY A 375 15.39 4.61 12.83
C GLY A 375 15.07 3.86 11.53
N VAL A 376 16.11 3.69 10.71
CA VAL A 376 16.13 2.79 9.55
C VAL A 376 16.99 1.58 9.87
N ASP A 377 16.39 0.38 9.89
CA ASP A 377 17.06 -0.85 10.28
C ASP A 377 17.25 -1.79 9.09
N ALA A 378 18.46 -1.83 8.53
CA ALA A 378 18.88 -2.68 7.43
C ALA A 378 19.94 -3.71 7.88
N LEU A 379 19.83 -4.20 9.13
CA LEU A 379 20.62 -5.33 9.64
C LEU A 379 20.65 -6.49 8.63
N ARG A 380 21.83 -6.92 8.21
CA ARG A 380 22.01 -8.04 7.25
C ARG A 380 21.26 -7.87 5.93
N ALA A 381 20.98 -6.64 5.52
CA ALA A 381 20.48 -6.36 4.19
C ALA A 381 21.59 -6.58 3.15
N SER A 382 21.20 -6.95 1.94
CA SER A 382 22.07 -7.01 0.77
C SER A 382 21.59 -5.97 -0.24
N ILE A 383 22.45 -4.99 -0.56
CA ILE A 383 22.15 -3.88 -1.47
C ILE A 383 23.10 -3.99 -2.67
N GLY A 384 22.55 -4.27 -3.85
CA GLY A 384 23.30 -4.44 -5.10
C GLY A 384 23.81 -3.12 -5.70
N GLY A 385 23.23 -1.98 -5.32
CA GLY A 385 23.65 -0.65 -5.71
C GLY A 385 24.22 0.19 -4.56
N ASN A 386 24.12 1.52 -4.70
CA ASN A 386 24.47 2.47 -3.63
C ASN A 386 23.40 2.50 -2.53
N LEU A 387 23.81 2.90 -1.33
CA LEU A 387 22.93 3.47 -0.31
C LEU A 387 23.16 4.99 -0.23
N GLU A 388 22.18 5.78 -0.66
CA GLU A 388 22.29 7.23 -0.74
C GLU A 388 21.39 7.92 0.31
N CYS A 389 21.99 8.47 1.36
CA CYS A 389 21.29 9.18 2.45
C CYS A 389 21.49 10.72 2.40
N LYS A 390 21.97 11.26 1.26
CA LYS A 390 22.38 12.66 1.16
C LYS A 390 21.23 13.62 1.49
N GLY A 391 21.43 14.43 2.53
CA GLY A 391 20.43 15.37 3.02
C GLY A 391 19.19 14.72 3.64
N GLY A 392 19.31 13.49 4.13
CA GLY A 392 18.29 12.86 4.99
C GLY A 392 18.53 13.13 6.48
N HIS A 393 17.44 13.05 7.25
CA HIS A 393 17.38 13.25 8.69
C HIS A 393 16.95 11.95 9.37
N PHE A 394 17.83 11.38 10.18
CA PHE A 394 17.63 10.07 10.80
C PHE A 394 17.59 10.21 12.31
N TYR A 395 16.49 9.82 12.94
CA TYR A 395 16.31 9.88 14.38
C TYR A 395 16.09 8.47 14.92
N GLY A 396 17.11 7.93 15.58
CA GLY A 396 17.00 6.73 16.38
C GLY A 396 16.07 6.94 17.58
N ARG A 397 15.80 5.86 18.31
CA ARG A 397 15.05 5.90 19.56
C ARG A 397 15.93 5.36 20.69
N PRO A 398 16.19 6.11 21.77
CA PRO A 398 16.86 5.54 22.93
C PRO A 398 15.99 4.43 23.55
N PRO A 399 16.59 3.38 24.16
CA PRO A 399 15.85 2.32 24.83
C PRO A 399 14.88 2.90 25.86
N ALA A 400 13.63 2.41 25.88
CA ALA A 400 12.65 2.83 26.86
C ALA A 400 13.11 2.43 28.27
N LYS A 401 13.38 3.43 29.13
CA LYS A 401 13.88 3.27 30.52
C LYS A 401 13.11 2.28 31.43
N LEU A 402 11.94 1.83 31.00
CA LEU A 402 11.02 0.94 31.72
C LEU A 402 10.94 -0.48 31.14
N SER A 403 11.64 -0.77 30.03
CA SER A 403 11.71 -2.10 29.41
C SER A 403 13.16 -2.57 29.34
N LYS A 404 13.46 -3.72 29.95
CA LYS A 404 14.79 -4.34 29.84
C LYS A 404 15.04 -4.98 28.47
N ASP A 405 13.96 -5.24 27.73
CA ASP A 405 13.99 -5.93 26.44
C ASP A 405 13.95 -4.94 25.25
N ASP A 406 13.71 -3.65 25.51
CA ASP A 406 13.84 -2.59 24.51
C ASP A 406 15.30 -2.13 24.46
N LEU A 407 16.04 -2.60 23.45
CA LEU A 407 17.43 -2.20 23.19
C LEU A 407 17.52 -0.80 22.56
N GLY A 408 16.39 -0.13 22.31
CA GLY A 408 16.33 1.07 21.50
C GLY A 408 16.48 0.75 20.01
N LYS A 409 16.58 1.80 19.20
CA LYS A 409 16.76 1.72 17.75
C LYS A 409 17.83 2.72 17.31
N PRO A 410 18.89 2.29 16.62
CA PRO A 410 19.85 3.22 16.00
C PRO A 410 19.14 4.13 14.99
N ALA A 411 19.76 5.25 14.63
CA ALA A 411 19.28 6.14 13.59
C ALA A 411 19.35 5.45 12.21
N LEU A 412 20.46 4.75 11.95
CA LEU A 412 20.67 3.92 10.77
C LEU A 412 21.45 2.66 11.18
N ASN A 413 20.90 1.48 10.89
CA ASN A 413 21.56 0.19 11.12
C ASN A 413 21.91 -0.47 9.78
N LEU A 414 23.18 -0.78 9.60
CA LEU A 414 23.75 -1.55 8.49
C LEU A 414 24.65 -2.67 9.05
N ARG A 415 24.49 -3.06 10.32
CA ARG A 415 25.30 -4.12 10.94
C ARG A 415 25.21 -5.40 10.11
N ASP A 416 26.35 -6.05 9.89
CA ASP A 416 26.49 -7.28 9.10
C ASP A 416 25.84 -7.18 7.67
N ALA A 417 25.65 -5.98 7.12
CA ALA A 417 25.05 -5.78 5.79
C ALA A 417 26.11 -5.84 4.68
N THR A 418 25.67 -6.05 3.43
CA THR A 418 26.54 -5.99 2.24
C THR A 418 26.04 -4.91 1.29
N VAL A 419 26.92 -3.99 0.89
CA VAL A 419 26.63 -2.93 -0.08
C VAL A 419 27.64 -3.02 -1.23
N ASN A 420 27.18 -3.50 -2.40
CA ASN A 420 28.04 -3.68 -3.57
C ASN A 420 28.39 -2.34 -4.26
N GLY A 421 27.65 -1.27 -3.95
CA GLY A 421 27.96 0.10 -4.34
C GLY A 421 28.60 0.91 -3.20
N ASN A 422 28.34 2.21 -3.20
CA ASN A 422 28.88 3.15 -2.20
C ASN A 422 27.82 3.48 -1.13
N VAL A 423 28.26 3.89 0.05
CA VAL A 423 27.41 4.46 1.11
C VAL A 423 27.66 5.96 1.21
N PHE A 424 26.63 6.78 1.00
CA PHE A 424 26.74 8.25 1.03
C PHE A 424 25.96 8.85 2.20
N LEU A 425 26.69 9.29 3.23
CA LEU A 425 26.22 9.99 4.43
C LEU A 425 26.64 11.47 4.40
N THR A 426 26.65 12.06 3.20
CA THR A 426 27.20 13.41 2.94
C THR A 426 26.28 14.54 3.34
N HIS A 427 26.88 15.70 3.62
CA HIS A 427 26.18 16.95 3.91
C HIS A 427 25.02 17.23 2.92
N PRO A 428 23.81 17.62 3.39
CA PRO A 428 23.44 17.92 4.79
C PRO A 428 22.84 16.73 5.57
N PHE A 429 23.39 15.51 5.46
CA PHE A 429 22.98 14.37 6.28
C PHE A 429 23.10 14.65 7.79
N THR A 430 22.07 14.27 8.55
CA THR A 430 22.07 14.35 10.02
C THR A 430 21.50 13.09 10.66
N ALA A 431 22.23 12.49 11.59
CA ALA A 431 21.76 11.40 12.44
C ALA A 431 21.75 11.79 13.93
N LYS A 432 20.67 11.46 14.64
CA LYS A 432 20.57 11.53 16.11
C LYS A 432 20.26 10.13 16.66
N GLY A 433 21.13 9.60 17.51
CA GLY A 433 21.27 8.17 17.78
C GLY A 433 22.33 7.53 16.89
N ALA A 434 22.78 6.33 17.25
CA ALA A 434 23.88 5.64 16.59
C ALA A 434 23.65 5.41 15.08
N VAL A 435 24.70 5.58 14.29
CA VAL A 435 24.81 5.05 12.92
C VAL A 435 25.76 3.86 12.96
N VAL A 436 25.29 2.68 12.57
CA VAL A 436 26.02 1.41 12.76
C VAL A 436 26.30 0.76 11.41
N LEU A 437 27.58 0.61 11.06
CA LEU A 437 28.10 -0.15 9.92
C LEU A 437 28.98 -1.33 10.39
N ARG A 438 28.87 -1.71 11.67
CA ARG A 438 29.66 -2.78 12.30
C ARG A 438 29.61 -4.08 11.49
N GLY A 439 30.76 -4.63 11.14
CA GLY A 439 30.87 -5.90 10.42
C GLY A 439 30.22 -5.92 9.03
N SER A 440 29.96 -4.76 8.42
CA SER A 440 29.41 -4.68 7.07
C SER A 440 30.51 -4.69 6.01
N ASP A 441 30.17 -5.20 4.82
CA ASP A 441 31.03 -5.24 3.64
C ASP A 441 30.57 -4.18 2.63
N VAL A 442 31.48 -3.30 2.20
CA VAL A 442 31.21 -2.25 1.20
C VAL A 442 32.25 -2.32 0.07
N SER A 443 31.84 -2.76 -1.11
CA SER A 443 32.72 -2.84 -2.29
C SER A 443 33.02 -1.47 -2.92
N GLY A 444 32.17 -0.48 -2.66
CA GLY A 444 32.41 0.91 -3.01
C GLY A 444 33.21 1.66 -1.94
N SER A 445 32.87 2.94 -1.80
CA SER A 445 33.39 3.87 -0.80
C SER A 445 32.33 4.15 0.29
N VAL A 446 32.75 4.49 1.50
CA VAL A 446 31.88 5.09 2.52
C VAL A 446 32.25 6.58 2.64
N ASN A 447 31.39 7.45 2.14
CA ASN A 447 31.63 8.89 2.12
C ASN A 447 30.64 9.61 3.06
N ALA A 448 31.17 10.17 4.15
CA ALA A 448 30.42 10.89 5.17
C ALA A 448 30.69 12.41 5.16
N VAL A 449 31.28 12.95 4.10
CA VAL A 449 31.82 14.33 4.08
C VAL A 449 30.80 15.36 4.54
N GLY A 450 31.16 16.11 5.59
CA GLY A 450 30.32 17.16 6.19
C GLY A 450 29.02 16.67 6.87
N GLY A 451 28.89 15.36 7.11
CA GLY A 451 27.75 14.75 7.80
C GLY A 451 27.79 15.00 9.32
N SER A 452 26.62 15.04 9.96
CA SER A 452 26.48 15.25 11.40
C SER A 452 25.92 14.03 12.12
N PHE A 453 26.60 13.57 13.17
CA PHE A 453 26.29 12.37 13.95
C PHE A 453 26.21 12.73 15.44
N GLU A 454 25.07 12.51 16.09
CA GLU A 454 24.84 12.89 17.49
C GLU A 454 24.30 11.71 18.31
N ASN A 455 25.12 11.12 19.20
CA ASN A 455 24.68 10.14 20.20
C ASN A 455 25.45 10.38 21.52
N ARG A 456 25.08 11.42 22.26
CA ARG A 456 25.90 11.91 23.38
C ARG A 456 25.98 10.89 24.53
N GLY A 457 27.20 10.48 24.88
CA GLY A 457 27.47 9.53 25.95
C GLY A 457 27.43 8.06 25.53
N ASP A 458 27.42 7.80 24.21
CA ASP A 458 27.41 6.49 23.58
C ASP A 458 28.04 6.61 22.17
N VAL A 459 28.12 5.52 21.39
CA VAL A 459 28.72 5.52 20.05
C VAL A 459 27.78 6.21 19.05
N ALA A 460 28.26 7.28 18.41
CA ALA A 460 27.53 8.02 17.38
C ALA A 460 27.74 7.43 15.98
N LEU A 461 28.94 6.92 15.70
CA LEU A 461 29.29 6.22 14.47
C LEU A 461 30.08 4.96 14.81
N ASP A 462 29.48 3.79 14.60
CA ASP A 462 30.07 2.47 14.84
C ASP A 462 30.45 1.84 13.50
N VAL A 463 31.73 1.81 13.18
CA VAL A 463 32.31 1.23 11.97
C VAL A 463 33.25 0.07 12.31
N ALA A 464 33.11 -0.56 13.47
CA ALA A 464 34.00 -1.63 13.91
C ALA A 464 33.86 -2.89 13.04
N GLY A 465 34.97 -3.45 12.57
CA GLY A 465 34.97 -4.60 11.66
C GLY A 465 34.36 -4.31 10.27
N LEU A 466 34.12 -3.05 9.93
CA LEU A 466 33.71 -2.62 8.58
C LEU A 466 34.80 -2.96 7.56
N HIS A 467 34.45 -3.64 6.48
CA HIS A 467 35.34 -3.89 5.36
C HIS A 467 34.98 -2.95 4.18
N ILE A 468 35.94 -2.16 3.70
CA ILE A 468 35.78 -1.26 2.56
C ILE A 468 36.91 -1.53 1.55
N GLU A 469 36.54 -1.90 0.32
CA GLU A 469 37.50 -2.14 -0.76
C GLU A 469 38.20 -0.83 -1.22
N ARG A 470 37.56 0.32 -1.02
CA ARG A 470 38.03 1.65 -1.46
C ARG A 470 38.31 2.60 -0.29
N GLU A 471 37.63 3.75 -0.24
CA GLU A 471 37.91 4.85 0.70
C GLU A 471 36.83 4.99 1.78
N LEU A 472 37.27 5.29 2.99
CA LEU A 472 36.45 5.83 4.08
C LEU A 472 36.79 7.32 4.22
N ASP A 473 35.85 8.19 3.85
CA ASP A 473 36.02 9.64 3.88
C ASP A 473 35.17 10.27 4.98
N LEU A 474 35.84 10.73 6.03
CA LEU A 474 35.28 11.44 7.18
C LEU A 474 35.68 12.92 7.21
N THR A 475 36.02 13.52 6.06
CA THR A 475 36.40 14.94 5.98
C THR A 475 35.24 15.85 6.43
N GLY A 476 35.49 16.77 7.34
CA GLY A 476 34.54 17.76 7.85
C GLY A 476 33.34 17.20 8.64
N VAL A 477 33.36 15.95 9.10
CA VAL A 477 32.25 15.38 9.89
C VAL A 477 32.07 16.12 11.22
N THR A 478 30.86 16.11 11.76
CA THR A 478 30.60 16.54 13.14
C THR A 478 30.13 15.34 13.95
N ILE A 479 30.97 14.86 14.87
CA ILE A 479 30.64 13.72 15.74
C ILE A 479 30.46 14.23 17.19
N MET A 480 29.26 14.03 17.73
CA MET A 480 28.87 14.33 19.12
C MET A 480 28.51 13.03 19.85
N GLY A 481 29.54 12.25 20.14
CA GLY A 481 29.52 10.91 20.74
C GLY A 481 30.84 10.20 20.44
N ASP A 482 30.91 8.90 20.68
CA ASP A 482 32.10 8.11 20.38
C ASP A 482 32.12 7.66 18.89
N LEU A 483 33.31 7.41 18.35
CA LEU A 483 33.54 6.76 17.05
C LEU A 483 34.30 5.45 17.30
N ASP A 484 33.71 4.32 16.92
CA ASP A 484 34.36 3.01 17.03
C ASP A 484 34.88 2.55 15.66
N LEU A 485 36.21 2.48 15.53
CA LEU A 485 36.95 2.02 14.34
C LEU A 485 37.56 0.62 14.53
N SER A 486 37.31 -0.05 15.66
CA SER A 486 38.02 -1.29 16.04
C SER A 486 37.93 -2.36 14.95
N HIS A 487 39.08 -2.86 14.48
CA HIS A 487 39.20 -3.85 13.40
C HIS A 487 38.61 -3.46 12.03
N ALA A 488 38.35 -2.17 11.76
CA ALA A 488 37.93 -1.73 10.43
C ALA A 488 39.05 -1.93 9.40
N GLN A 489 38.70 -2.42 8.21
CA GLN A 489 39.62 -2.69 7.11
C GLN A 489 39.28 -1.76 5.94
N VAL A 490 40.16 -0.82 5.63
CA VAL A 490 39.93 0.20 4.59
C VAL A 490 41.18 0.39 3.73
N THR A 491 41.03 0.48 2.40
CA THR A 491 42.17 0.72 1.49
C THR A 491 42.69 2.17 1.58
N SER A 492 41.83 3.13 1.88
CA SER A 492 42.22 4.53 2.10
C SER A 492 41.32 5.19 3.14
N PHE A 493 41.88 6.07 3.96
CA PHE A 493 41.18 6.80 5.01
C PHE A 493 41.47 8.31 4.87
N PHE A 494 40.42 9.12 4.85
CA PHE A 494 40.53 10.58 4.77
C PHE A 494 39.85 11.25 5.98
N ASP A 495 40.57 12.14 6.63
CA ASP A 495 40.13 12.87 7.81
C ASP A 495 40.68 14.32 7.83
N ASP A 496 40.19 15.14 8.76
CA ASP A 496 40.74 16.47 9.02
C ASP A 496 40.62 16.88 10.50
N ARG A 497 41.30 17.97 10.89
CA ARG A 497 41.30 18.45 12.29
C ARG A 497 39.94 18.94 12.79
N HIS A 498 39.03 19.33 11.89
CA HIS A 498 37.68 19.78 12.27
C HIS A 498 36.84 18.60 12.75
N SER A 499 37.00 17.44 12.10
CA SER A 499 36.32 16.18 12.43
C SER A 499 36.54 15.71 13.87
N TRP A 500 37.70 16.01 14.46
CA TRP A 500 38.11 15.51 15.78
C TRP A 500 37.94 16.50 16.93
N PHE A 501 37.80 17.80 16.68
CA PHE A 501 37.90 18.83 17.73
C PHE A 501 36.66 18.99 18.64
N ARG A 502 35.65 18.12 18.51
CA ARG A 502 34.35 18.21 19.22
C ARG A 502 33.88 16.93 19.91
N SER A 503 34.63 15.82 19.80
CA SER A 503 34.31 14.54 20.42
C SER A 503 35.10 14.31 21.71
N ASN A 504 34.50 13.59 22.66
CA ASN A 504 35.21 13.02 23.81
C ASN A 504 35.58 11.58 23.43
N VAL A 505 36.86 11.16 23.52
CA VAL A 505 37.33 9.89 22.92
C VAL A 505 38.37 9.17 23.82
N SER A 506 38.72 7.90 23.56
CA SER A 506 39.64 7.05 24.39
C SER A 506 40.49 6.02 23.58
N ALA A 507 41.58 5.47 24.17
CA ALA A 507 42.95 5.60 23.61
C ALA A 507 43.80 4.41 23.05
N GLY A 508 44.35 4.59 21.83
CA GLY A 508 45.70 4.21 21.35
C GLY A 508 45.84 3.63 19.90
N ALA A 509 46.58 4.28 18.97
CA ALA A 509 47.52 3.67 17.98
C ALA A 509 48.23 4.70 17.03
N THR A 510 49.00 4.17 16.06
CA THR A 510 49.83 4.80 15.00
C THR A 510 49.87 3.82 13.80
N THR A 511 50.06 4.14 12.51
CA THR A 511 50.57 5.31 11.73
C THR A 511 50.19 5.07 10.24
N ALA A 512 50.27 5.96 9.25
CA ALA A 512 50.94 7.27 9.07
C ALA A 512 50.11 8.21 8.16
N GLN A 513 50.67 9.36 7.73
CA GLN A 513 50.03 10.47 6.98
C GLN A 513 48.73 11.08 7.55
N ALA A 514 48.15 10.52 8.61
CA ALA A 514 47.34 11.28 9.56
C ALA A 514 48.20 12.39 10.20
N GLU A 515 47.69 13.63 10.26
CA GLU A 515 48.35 14.75 10.94
C GLU A 515 48.33 14.57 12.47
N THR A 516 49.19 13.70 12.99
CA THR A 516 49.31 13.36 14.43
C THR A 516 47.98 12.99 15.08
N PRO A 517 47.54 11.71 15.00
CA PRO A 517 46.35 11.27 15.71
C PRO A 517 46.49 11.60 17.20
N PRO A 518 45.53 12.33 17.80
CA PRO A 518 45.54 12.55 19.25
C PRO A 518 45.41 11.19 19.94
N ALA A 519 45.87 11.11 21.19
CA ALA A 519 46.14 9.85 21.90
C ALA A 519 44.92 8.90 22.09
N HIS A 520 43.74 9.25 21.61
CA HIS A 520 42.43 8.78 22.05
C HIS A 520 41.60 8.03 20.98
N LEU A 521 42.23 7.26 20.08
CA LEU A 521 41.54 6.40 19.09
C LEU A 521 41.55 4.92 19.51
N LYS A 522 40.42 4.19 19.46
CA LYS A 522 40.44 2.72 19.58
C LYS A 522 40.79 2.06 18.25
N LEU A 523 42.04 1.64 18.12
CA LEU A 523 42.61 1.02 16.92
C LEU A 523 43.27 -0.30 17.31
N GLU A 524 42.46 -1.31 17.66
CA GLU A 524 42.97 -2.68 17.84
C GLU A 524 43.06 -3.39 16.48
N GLY A 525 44.26 -3.82 16.09
CA GLY A 525 44.48 -4.71 14.95
C GLY A 525 44.14 -4.13 13.57
N PHE A 526 44.56 -2.88 13.30
CA PHE A 526 44.65 -2.32 11.94
C PHE A 526 45.81 -2.92 11.15
#